data_AF-A0A1G7ZHA1-F1
#
_entry.id   AF-A0A1G7ZHA1-F1
#
_cell.length_a   1.000
_cell.length_b   1.000
_cell.length_c   1.000
_cell.angle_alpha   90.00
_cell.angle_beta   90.00
_cell.angle_gamma   90.00
#
_symmetry.space_group_name_H-M   'P 1'
#
loop_
_entity.id
_entity.type
_entity.pdbx_description
1 polymer ?
#
loop_
_entity_poly.entity_id
_entity_poly.type
_entity_poly.pdbx_seq_one_letter_code
_entity_poly.pdbx_strand_id
1 'polypeptide(L)'
;MITAPKFDMTGWAILDFELAYDGLQQLNLASLSIQNQPRASRSDHSYYPGADFIADIGETYVLGLADALIKRLEQVRFANPADEDRRLRLLMHHHCSFGSGGDTLPELLQRMAFWSAKPVVAA
;
A
#
# COMPACT_ATOMS: atom_id res chain seq x y z
N MET A 1 -3.98 16.83 18.78
CA MET A 1 -3.84 16.02 17.55
C MET A 1 -2.40 15.58 17.45
N ILE A 2 -2.14 14.27 17.51
CA ILE A 2 -0.82 13.73 17.17
C ILE A 2 -0.75 13.74 15.64
N THR A 3 0.18 14.49 15.08
CA THR A 3 0.38 14.53 13.63
C THR A 3 1.07 13.22 13.24
N ALA A 4 0.51 12.49 12.26
CA ALA A 4 1.14 11.29 11.77
C ALA A 4 2.57 11.61 11.27
N PRO A 5 3.57 10.77 11.58
CA PRO A 5 4.93 10.98 11.09
C PRO A 5 4.92 11.03 9.55
N LYS A 6 5.62 12.01 8.97
CA LYS A 6 5.76 12.10 7.52
C LYS A 6 6.71 11.00 7.05
N PHE A 7 6.23 10.15 6.15
CA PHE A 7 7.08 9.22 5.41
C PHE A 7 7.93 9.99 4.41
N ASP A 8 9.21 10.22 4.74
CA ASP A 8 10.19 10.71 3.77
C ASP A 8 10.72 9.53 2.95
N MET A 9 10.25 9.47 1.70
CA MET A 9 10.63 8.45 0.72
C MET A 9 11.67 8.95 -0.28
N THR A 10 12.39 10.03 0.07
CA THR A 10 13.46 10.58 -0.75
C THR A 10 14.68 9.66 -0.66
N GLY A 11 15.23 9.27 -1.80
CA GLY A 11 16.45 8.44 -1.86
C GLY A 11 16.25 6.94 -1.60
N TRP A 12 15.00 6.46 -1.50
CA TRP A 12 14.72 5.03 -1.32
C TRP A 12 15.12 4.20 -2.53
N ALA A 13 15.74 3.05 -2.28
CA ALA A 13 15.94 2.00 -3.27
C ALA A 13 14.68 1.12 -3.41
N ILE A 14 14.59 0.33 -4.48
CA ILE A 14 13.44 -0.58 -4.68
C ILE A 14 13.26 -1.57 -3.51
N LEU A 15 14.34 -1.98 -2.86
CA LEU A 15 14.29 -2.87 -1.70
C LEU A 15 13.54 -2.21 -0.52
N ASP A 16 13.74 -0.91 -0.31
CA ASP A 16 13.06 -0.18 0.77
C ASP A 16 11.54 -0.15 0.53
N PHE A 17 11.11 0.00 -0.74
CA PHE A 17 9.70 -0.08 -1.12
C PHE A 17 9.11 -1.47 -0.87
N GLU A 18 9.82 -2.54 -1.25
CA GLU A 18 9.35 -3.91 -1.03
C GLU A 18 9.18 -4.23 0.45
N LEU A 19 10.18 -3.87 1.28
CA LEU A 19 10.12 -4.10 2.72
C LEU A 19 8.98 -3.32 3.38
N ALA A 20 8.80 -2.06 2.98
CA ALA A 20 7.70 -1.24 3.48
C ALA A 20 6.33 -1.78 3.04
N TYR A 21 6.20 -2.22 1.79
CA TYR A 21 4.95 -2.80 1.27
C TYR A 21 4.58 -4.09 2.00
N ASP A 22 5.52 -5.02 2.18
CA ASP A 22 5.30 -6.27 2.93
C ASP A 22 4.92 -5.99 4.40
N GLY A 23 5.63 -5.06 5.05
CA GLY A 23 5.29 -4.64 6.42
C GLY A 23 3.88 -4.08 6.55
N LEU A 24 3.44 -3.23 5.61
CA LEU A 24 2.07 -2.70 5.57
C LEU A 24 1.04 -3.80 5.33
N GLN A 25 1.32 -4.76 4.44
CA GLN A 25 0.44 -5.89 4.18
C GLN A 25 0.25 -6.76 5.43
N GLN A 26 1.34 -7.07 6.15
CA GLN A 26 1.28 -7.83 7.40
C GLN A 26 0.50 -7.09 8.48
N LEU A 27 0.70 -5.77 8.63
CA LEU A 27 -0.09 -4.95 9.55
C LEU A 27 -1.59 -4.95 9.19
N ASN A 28 -1.93 -4.86 7.90
CA ASN A 28 -3.31 -4.92 7.45
C ASN A 28 -3.96 -6.27 7.80
N LEU A 29 -3.28 -7.38 7.51
CA LEU A 29 -3.75 -8.73 7.84
C LEU A 29 -3.91 -8.93 9.35
N ALA A 30 -2.96 -8.43 10.15
CA ALA A 30 -3.06 -8.48 11.60
C ALA A 30 -4.25 -7.65 12.11
N SER A 31 -4.47 -6.45 11.58
CA SER A 31 -5.62 -5.59 11.91
C SER A 31 -6.93 -6.30 11.60
N LEU A 32 -7.10 -6.82 10.39
CA LEU A 32 -8.28 -7.58 9.97
C LEU A 32 -8.50 -8.82 10.84
N SER A 33 -7.43 -9.54 11.20
CA SER A 33 -7.52 -10.70 12.10
C SER A 33 -8.07 -10.31 13.47
N ILE A 34 -7.62 -9.19 14.03
CA ILE A 34 -8.10 -8.72 15.34
C ILE A 34 -9.56 -8.22 15.25
N GLN A 35 -9.92 -7.48 14.20
CA GLN A 35 -11.29 -7.02 13.96
C GLN A 35 -12.31 -8.18 13.86
N ASN A 36 -11.87 -9.34 13.35
CA ASN A 36 -12.72 -10.52 13.21
C ASN A 36 -12.76 -11.42 14.46
N GLN A 37 -12.14 -11.04 15.58
CA GLN A 37 -12.20 -11.85 16.81
C GLN A 37 -13.60 -11.77 17.48
N PRO A 38 -14.12 -12.86 18.07
CA PRO A 38 -15.46 -12.90 18.70
C PRO A 38 -15.68 -11.87 19.82
N ARG A 39 -14.60 -11.46 20.50
CA ARG A 39 -14.60 -10.42 21.54
C ARG A 39 -14.66 -8.98 20.99
N ALA A 40 -14.65 -8.82 19.66
CA ALA A 40 -14.92 -7.57 18.94
C ALA A 40 -16.26 -7.63 18.16
N SER A 41 -17.13 -8.61 18.48
CA SER A 41 -18.33 -8.96 17.71
C SER A 41 -19.37 -7.83 17.60
N ARG A 42 -19.93 -7.68 16.39
CA ARG A 42 -20.99 -6.74 16.01
C ARG A 42 -22.39 -7.12 16.47
N SER A 43 -22.65 -8.36 16.88
CA SER A 43 -24.03 -8.88 17.03
C SER A 43 -24.81 -8.27 18.21
N ASP A 44 -24.12 -7.66 19.17
CA ASP A 44 -24.72 -7.04 20.36
C ASP A 44 -24.35 -5.55 20.53
N HIS A 45 -23.70 -4.95 19.53
CA HIS A 45 -23.17 -3.58 19.57
C HIS A 45 -22.24 -3.26 20.76
N SER A 46 -21.66 -4.27 21.41
CA SER A 46 -20.64 -4.08 22.45
C SER A 46 -19.26 -3.88 21.81
N TYR A 47 -19.12 -2.80 21.03
CA TYR A 47 -17.83 -2.44 20.46
C TYR A 47 -16.91 -1.97 21.61
N TYR A 48 -15.91 -2.78 21.97
CA TYR A 48 -14.95 -2.44 23.02
C TYR A 48 -14.04 -1.30 22.54
N PRO A 49 -13.59 -0.37 23.40
CA PRO A 49 -12.77 0.78 23.00
C PRO A 49 -11.51 0.44 22.18
N GLY A 50 -10.97 -0.77 22.35
CA GLY A 50 -9.83 -1.25 21.56
C GLY A 50 -10.18 -1.58 20.10
N ALA A 51 -11.44 -1.85 19.77
CA ALA A 51 -11.87 -2.15 18.41
C ALA A 51 -11.92 -0.90 17.53
N ASP A 52 -12.34 0.25 18.06
CA ASP A 52 -12.29 1.55 17.34
C ASP A 52 -10.84 1.92 17.00
N PHE A 53 -9.93 1.75 17.96
CA PHE A 53 -8.50 1.98 17.73
C PHE A 53 -7.92 1.09 16.61
N ILE A 54 -8.37 -0.17 16.52
CA ILE A 54 -7.90 -1.11 15.50
C ILE A 54 -8.55 -0.84 14.14
N ALA A 55 -9.82 -0.42 14.12
CA ALA A 55 -10.48 0.08 12.93
C ALA A 55 -9.74 1.30 12.35
N ASP A 56 -9.42 2.29 13.20
CA ASP A 56 -8.64 3.48 12.81
C ASP A 56 -7.26 3.13 12.25
N ILE A 57 -6.55 2.17 12.86
CA ILE A 57 -5.27 1.68 12.33
C ILE A 57 -5.46 1.06 10.93
N GLY A 58 -6.44 0.18 10.75
CA GLY A 58 -6.68 -0.49 9.47
C GLY A 58 -7.12 0.48 8.37
N GLU A 59 -8.23 1.18 8.59
CA GLU A 59 -8.93 1.97 7.56
C GLU A 59 -8.23 3.30 7.26
N THR A 60 -7.63 3.94 8.27
CA THR A 60 -7.07 5.30 8.08
C THR A 60 -5.55 5.26 7.98
N TYR A 61 -4.87 4.56 8.88
CA TYR A 61 -3.42 4.61 8.95
C TYR A 61 -2.75 3.73 7.89
N VAL A 62 -3.04 2.43 7.85
CA VAL A 62 -2.38 1.49 6.93
C VAL A 62 -2.72 1.79 5.48
N LEU A 63 -4.01 2.00 5.17
CA LEU A 63 -4.42 2.38 3.81
C LEU A 63 -3.81 3.72 3.37
N GLY A 64 -3.79 4.73 4.25
CA GLY A 64 -3.18 6.02 3.94
C GLY A 64 -1.68 5.93 3.64
N LEU A 65 -0.95 5.09 4.38
CA LEU A 65 0.48 4.84 4.13
C LEU A 65 0.72 4.02 2.85
N ALA A 66 -0.10 3.00 2.59
CA ALA A 66 -0.01 2.22 1.37
C ALA A 66 -0.25 3.11 0.14
N ASP A 67 -1.27 3.97 0.17
CA ASP A 67 -1.56 4.95 -0.88
C ASP A 67 -0.38 5.90 -1.12
N ALA A 68 0.23 6.42 -0.06
CA ALA A 68 1.37 7.32 -0.17
C ALA A 68 2.57 6.62 -0.81
N LEU A 69 2.85 5.38 -0.40
CA LEU A 69 3.92 4.55 -0.95
C LEU A 69 3.71 4.26 -2.43
N ILE A 70 2.51 3.84 -2.82
CA ILE A 70 2.18 3.51 -4.22
C ILE A 70 2.23 4.75 -5.11
N LYS A 71 1.64 5.87 -4.68
CA LYS A 71 1.72 7.15 -5.44
C LYS A 71 3.17 7.57 -5.67
N ARG A 72 4.06 7.34 -4.71
CA ARG A 72 5.49 7.63 -4.88
C ARG A 72 6.14 6.66 -5.87
N LEU A 73 5.88 5.36 -5.72
CA LEU A 73 6.42 4.32 -6.60
C LEU A 73 6.00 4.52 -8.07
N GLU A 74 4.77 4.99 -8.30
CA GLU A 74 4.28 5.35 -9.62
C GLU A 74 5.07 6.50 -10.26
N GLN A 75 5.61 7.43 -9.47
CA GLN A 75 6.32 8.63 -9.94
C GLN A 75 7.81 8.43 -10.21
N VAL A 76 8.42 7.40 -9.61
CA VAL A 76 9.85 7.11 -9.73
C VAL A 76 10.09 6.05 -10.79
N ARG A 77 11.19 6.14 -11.55
CA ARG A 77 11.65 5.07 -12.43
C ARG A 77 13.11 4.76 -12.10
N PHE A 78 13.44 3.48 -11.98
CA PHE A 78 14.79 3.04 -11.61
C PHE A 78 15.66 2.86 -12.87
N ALA A 79 16.93 3.28 -12.78
CA ALA A 79 17.88 3.15 -13.88
C ALA A 79 18.28 1.67 -14.12
N ASN A 80 18.35 0.89 -13.05
CA ASN A 80 18.60 -0.55 -13.12
C ASN A 80 17.37 -1.28 -13.67
N PRO A 81 17.48 -2.01 -14.79
CA PRO A 81 16.35 -2.74 -15.38
C PRO A 81 15.71 -3.77 -14.43
N ALA A 82 16.50 -4.41 -13.56
CA ALA A 82 15.97 -5.40 -12.61
C ALA A 82 15.12 -4.73 -11.52
N ASP A 83 15.53 -3.56 -11.05
CA ASP A 83 14.78 -2.79 -10.06
C ASP A 83 13.51 -2.17 -10.67
N GLU A 84 13.57 -1.82 -11.95
CA GLU A 84 12.39 -1.36 -12.70
C GLU A 84 11.36 -2.48 -12.94
N ASP A 85 11.80 -3.70 -13.27
CA ASP A 85 10.90 -4.87 -13.36
C ASP A 85 10.20 -5.13 -12.01
N ARG A 86 10.96 -5.08 -10.91
CA ARG A 86 10.42 -5.23 -9.55
C ARG A 86 9.41 -4.13 -9.21
N ARG A 87 9.71 -2.88 -9.56
CA ARG A 87 8.77 -1.74 -9.42
C ARG A 87 7.44 -2.03 -10.11
N LEU A 88 7.48 -2.44 -11.38
CA LEU A 88 6.28 -2.72 -12.16
C LEU A 88 5.47 -3.88 -11.56
N ARG A 89 6.13 -4.95 -11.11
CA ARG A 89 5.45 -6.08 -10.43
C ARG A 89 4.76 -5.64 -9.14
N LEU A 90 5.39 -4.80 -8.35
CA LEU A 90 4.80 -4.23 -7.13
C LEU A 90 3.54 -3.42 -7.44
N LEU A 91 3.61 -2.52 -8.42
CA LEU A 91 2.46 -1.72 -8.86
C LEU A 91 1.31 -2.59 -9.38
N MET A 92 1.63 -3.60 -10.20
CA MET A 92 0.65 -4.58 -10.67
C MET A 92 0.03 -5.34 -9.50
N HIS A 93 0.84 -5.85 -8.59
CA HIS A 93 0.36 -6.60 -7.44
C HIS A 93 -0.61 -5.75 -6.59
N HIS A 94 -0.27 -4.50 -6.33
CA HIS A 94 -1.16 -3.59 -5.59
C HIS A 94 -2.48 -3.34 -6.33
N HIS A 95 -2.45 -2.91 -7.58
CA HIS A 95 -3.66 -2.54 -8.34
C HIS A 95 -4.56 -3.75 -8.67
N CYS A 96 -3.98 -4.93 -8.86
CA CYS A 96 -4.73 -6.18 -9.01
C CYS A 96 -5.35 -6.69 -7.69
N SER A 97 -4.78 -6.33 -6.54
CA SER A 97 -5.20 -6.89 -5.23
C SER A 97 -6.08 -5.94 -4.40
N PHE A 98 -5.99 -4.62 -4.61
CA PHE A 98 -6.61 -3.61 -3.73
C PHE A 98 -7.51 -2.58 -4.43
N GLY A 99 -7.57 -2.52 -5.77
CA GLY A 99 -8.43 -1.59 -6.50
C GLY A 99 -9.91 -2.02 -6.47
N SER A 100 -10.83 -1.06 -6.33
CA SER A 100 -12.29 -1.28 -6.38
C SER A 100 -12.70 -1.95 -7.70
N GLY A 101 -12.83 -3.27 -7.68
CA GLY A 101 -13.26 -4.06 -8.84
C GLY A 101 -12.15 -4.56 -9.78
N GLY A 102 -10.87 -4.29 -9.47
CA GLY A 102 -9.72 -4.71 -10.28
C GLY A 102 -9.71 -4.07 -11.67
N ASP A 103 -8.72 -3.20 -11.93
CA ASP A 103 -8.49 -2.72 -13.29
C ASP A 103 -8.50 -3.91 -14.26
N THR A 104 -9.24 -3.80 -15.35
CA THR A 104 -9.26 -4.84 -16.39
C THR A 104 -7.84 -4.99 -16.97
N LEU A 105 -7.53 -6.16 -17.54
CA LEU A 105 -6.22 -6.38 -18.16
C LEU A 105 -5.82 -5.27 -19.16
N PRO A 106 -6.72 -4.75 -20.03
CA PRO A 106 -6.40 -3.61 -20.87
C PRO A 106 -6.02 -2.33 -20.11
N GLU A 107 -6.73 -2.00 -19.03
CA GLU A 107 -6.45 -0.82 -18.19
C GLU A 107 -5.11 -0.96 -17.48
N LEU A 108 -4.80 -2.15 -16.98
CA LEU A 108 -3.49 -2.47 -16.40
C LEU A 108 -2.36 -2.30 -17.42
N LEU A 109 -2.53 -2.83 -18.65
CA LEU A 109 -1.52 -2.70 -19.70
C LEU A 109 -1.30 -1.23 -20.11
N GLN A 110 -2.36 -0.42 -20.17
CA GLN A 110 -2.24 1.02 -20.43
C GLN A 110 -1.49 1.75 -19.31
N ARG A 111 -1.79 1.43 -18.04
CA ARG A 111 -1.07 2.00 -16.89
C ARG A 111 0.40 1.58 -16.87
N MET A 112 0.71 0.32 -17.18
CA MET A 112 2.10 -0.15 -17.30
C MET A 112 2.87 0.61 -18.37
N ALA A 113 2.27 0.81 -19.54
CA ALA A 113 2.89 1.61 -20.61
C ALA A 113 3.14 3.05 -20.14
N PHE A 114 2.18 3.65 -19.44
CA PHE A 114 2.32 4.98 -18.86
C PHE A 114 3.46 5.07 -17.81
N TRP A 115 3.51 4.13 -16.87
CA TRP A 115 4.57 4.10 -15.84
C TRP A 115 5.95 3.88 -16.45
N SER A 116 6.05 3.05 -17.49
CA SER A 116 7.31 2.74 -18.19
C SER A 116 7.82 3.91 -19.04
N ALA A 117 6.91 4.79 -19.48
CA ALA A 117 7.24 5.98 -20.26
C ALA A 117 7.77 7.15 -19.40
N LYS A 118 7.74 7.06 -18.07
CA LYS A 118 8.26 8.11 -17.19
C LYS A 118 9.78 8.28 -17.37
N PRO A 119 10.30 9.51 -17.20
CA PRO A 119 11.74 9.74 -17.24
C PRO A 119 12.41 9.00 -16.07
N VAL A 120 13.60 8.46 -16.31
CA VAL A 120 14.45 7.93 -15.24
C VAL A 120 14.85 9.10 -14.36
N VAL A 121 14.51 9.04 -13.08
CA VAL A 121 14.92 10.06 -12.11
C VAL A 121 16.31 9.64 -11.63
N ALA A 122 17.31 10.51 -11.79
CA ALA A 122 18.62 10.28 -11.18
C ALA A 122 18.45 10.29 -9.66
N ALA A 123 18.93 9.22 -9.01
CA ALA A 123 18.99 9.14 -7.56
C ALA A 123 20.02 10.13 -6.99
#